data_AF-A0A0R2U5T4-F1
#
_entry.id   AF-A0A0R2U5T4-F1
#
_cell.length_a   1.000
_cell.length_b   1.000
_cell.length_c   1.000
_cell.angle_alpha   90.00
_cell.angle_beta   90.00
_cell.angle_gamma   90.00
#
_symmetry.space_group_name_H-M   'P 1'
#
loop_
_entity.id
_entity.type
_entity.pdbx_description
1 polymer ?
#
loop_
_entity_poly.entity_id
_entity_poly.type
_entity_poly.pdbx_seq_one_letter_code
_entity_poly.pdbx_strand_id
1 'polypeptide(L)'
;MMGQGYASIVSLDEYPLLDTDSCAVLADQALFKLNGQQVLGNTSDWVDIQWLAWLDVINAATWVTIVVILEMDLWLQLRGRLQGSLVSVSKIIKMVLYSILLVAAAYWGLLGDFLDFWDAFMWLVAFVFVEMNLLHWQSETSEVIAESVVN
;
A
#
# COMPACT_ATOMS: atom_id res chain seq x y z
N MET A 1 -3.64 37.36 10.01
CA MET A 1 -3.07 36.17 9.34
C MET A 1 -4.14 35.43 8.55
N MET A 2 -5.38 35.40 9.03
CA MET A 2 -6.58 35.07 8.26
C MET A 2 -6.66 35.85 6.93
N GLY A 3 -6.89 35.17 5.81
CA GLY A 3 -7.03 35.78 4.48
C GLY A 3 -5.72 36.15 3.76
N GLN A 4 -4.55 35.74 4.27
CA GLN A 4 -3.23 36.02 3.69
C GLN A 4 -2.62 34.80 2.94
N GLY A 5 -3.44 33.79 2.61
CA GLY A 5 -3.03 32.57 1.90
C GLY A 5 -2.49 31.43 2.78
N TYR A 6 -2.49 31.60 4.11
CA TYR A 6 -2.04 30.57 5.03
C TYR A 6 -3.01 29.39 5.09
N ALA A 7 -2.46 28.18 5.11
CA ALA A 7 -3.16 26.92 5.28
C ALA A 7 -2.77 26.27 6.61
N SER A 8 -3.71 25.58 7.26
CA SER A 8 -3.41 24.71 8.39
C SER A 8 -3.06 23.30 7.88
N ILE A 9 -2.17 22.61 8.59
CA ILE A 9 -1.95 21.18 8.36
C ILE A 9 -3.07 20.44 9.09
N VAL A 10 -3.91 19.72 8.37
CA VAL A 10 -4.88 18.79 8.96
C VAL A 10 -4.43 17.34 8.73
N SER A 11 -3.91 17.04 7.54
CA SER A 11 -3.31 15.74 7.20
C SER A 11 -2.13 15.92 6.21
N LEU A 12 -1.47 14.82 5.82
CA LEU A 12 -0.33 14.83 4.89
C LEU A 12 -0.70 15.40 3.50
N ASP A 13 -1.96 15.23 3.08
CA ASP A 13 -2.47 15.63 1.77
C ASP A 13 -3.54 16.73 1.81
N GLU A 14 -3.99 17.12 3.01
CA GLU A 14 -5.02 18.14 3.18
C GLU A 14 -4.50 19.40 3.88
N TYR A 15 -4.43 20.48 3.10
CA TYR A 15 -3.99 21.81 3.55
C TYR A 15 -5.13 22.83 3.37
N PRO A 16 -6.21 22.76 4.18
CA PRO A 16 -7.28 23.72 4.08
C PRO A 16 -6.79 25.13 4.43
N LEU A 17 -7.35 26.12 3.74
CA LEU A 17 -7.08 27.53 4.03
C LEU A 17 -7.52 27.86 5.46
N LEU A 18 -6.71 28.66 6.15
CA LEU A 18 -6.93 29.03 7.54
C LEU A 18 -8.25 29.81 7.70
N ASP A 19 -9.19 29.23 8.44
CA ASP A 19 -10.48 29.81 8.79
C ASP A 19 -10.56 30.21 10.28
N THR A 20 -11.68 30.80 10.70
CA THR A 20 -11.84 31.36 12.06
C THR A 20 -11.70 30.29 13.13
N ASP A 21 -12.15 29.08 12.83
CA ASP A 21 -12.23 27.97 13.77
C ASP A 21 -10.84 27.33 13.93
N SER A 22 -10.13 27.09 12.82
CA SER A 22 -8.74 26.60 12.83
C SER A 22 -7.79 27.61 13.47
N CYS A 23 -7.99 28.91 13.21
CA CYS A 23 -7.18 29.96 13.82
C CYS A 23 -7.33 30.03 15.35
N ALA A 24 -8.52 29.73 15.88
CA ALA A 24 -8.76 29.71 17.32
C ALA A 24 -8.07 28.53 18.00
N VAL A 25 -8.05 27.36 17.35
CA VAL A 25 -7.33 26.17 17.83
C VAL A 25 -5.81 26.38 17.81
N LEU A 26 -5.30 27.06 16.79
CA LEU A 26 -3.88 27.36 16.61
C LEU A 26 -3.40 28.59 17.42
N ALA A 27 -4.29 29.38 18.01
CA ALA A 27 -3.96 30.65 18.66
C ALA A 27 -3.06 30.51 19.90
N ASP A 28 -3.13 29.37 20.60
CA ASP A 28 -2.43 29.14 21.88
C ASP A 28 -1.28 28.10 21.76
N GLN A 29 -0.95 27.69 20.54
CA GLN A 29 0.02 26.63 20.26
C GLN A 29 1.32 27.19 19.66
N ALA A 30 2.44 26.51 19.90
CA ALA A 30 3.72 26.85 19.27
C ALA A 30 3.67 26.48 17.78
N LEU A 31 3.50 27.48 16.91
CA LEU A 31 3.34 27.28 15.48
C LEU A 31 4.69 27.12 14.76
N PHE A 32 4.88 25.98 14.10
CA PHE A 32 6.04 25.74 13.26
C PHE A 32 5.67 25.88 11.78
N LYS A 33 6.52 26.58 11.02
CA LYS A 33 6.38 26.70 9.56
C LYS A 33 7.12 25.57 8.86
N LEU A 34 6.45 24.90 7.93
CA LEU A 34 7.05 23.87 7.09
C LEU A 34 7.91 24.53 6.00
N ASN A 35 9.23 24.55 6.19
CA ASN A 35 10.25 24.95 5.20
C ASN A 35 9.97 26.27 4.44
N GLY A 36 9.44 27.28 5.13
CA GLY A 36 9.12 28.60 4.54
C GLY A 36 7.79 28.69 3.78
N GLN A 37 7.04 27.59 3.64
CA GLN A 37 5.67 27.59 3.14
C GLN A 37 4.67 28.08 4.20
N GLN A 38 3.52 28.59 3.74
CA GLN A 38 2.48 29.18 4.58
C GLN A 38 1.62 28.12 5.29
N VAL A 39 2.25 27.09 5.84
CA VAL A 39 1.62 25.88 6.37
C VAL A 39 2.02 25.72 7.85
N LEU A 40 1.03 25.65 8.75
CA LEU A 40 1.20 25.69 10.22
C LEU A 40 0.62 24.42 10.86
N GLY A 41 1.38 23.76 11.75
CA GLY A 41 0.93 22.56 12.49
C GLY A 41 1.66 22.34 13.82
N ASN A 42 1.06 21.53 14.71
CA ASN A 42 1.54 21.24 16.07
C ASN A 42 2.44 19.99 16.11
N THR A 43 3.42 19.90 17.02
CA THR A 43 4.47 18.85 17.04
C THR A 43 3.97 17.40 17.09
N SER A 44 2.77 17.14 17.62
CA SER A 44 2.14 15.81 17.59
C SER A 44 1.82 15.37 16.17
N ASP A 45 1.30 16.30 15.36
CA ASP A 45 0.75 16.02 14.03
C ASP A 45 1.88 15.68 13.04
N TRP A 46 3.08 16.22 13.26
CA TRP A 46 4.26 15.94 12.43
C TRP A 46 4.76 14.51 12.54
N VAL A 47 4.60 13.85 13.70
CA VAL A 47 5.06 12.47 13.90
C VAL A 47 4.11 11.49 13.20
N ASP A 48 2.80 11.75 13.26
CA ASP A 48 1.79 10.92 12.62
C ASP A 48 1.87 11.04 11.09
N ILE A 49 2.09 12.25 10.58
CA ILE A 49 2.34 12.53 9.16
C ILE A 49 3.59 11.79 8.65
N GLN A 50 4.68 11.77 9.43
CA GLN A 50 5.90 11.07 9.02
C GLN A 50 5.71 9.54 9.01
N TRP A 51 4.88 8.99 9.91
CA TRP A 51 4.54 7.57 9.90
C TRP A 51 3.68 7.16 8.71
N LEU A 52 2.69 7.98 8.35
CA LEU A 52 1.88 7.77 7.14
C LEU A 52 2.75 7.78 5.88
N ALA A 53 3.66 8.75 5.75
CA ALA A 53 4.57 8.79 4.60
C ALA A 53 5.49 7.55 4.49
N TRP A 54 5.96 7.02 5.62
CA TRP A 54 6.72 5.77 5.62
C TRP A 54 5.87 4.56 5.24
N LEU A 55 4.60 4.54 5.66
CA LEU A 55 3.64 3.51 5.28
C LEU A 55 3.44 3.48 3.76
N ASP A 56 3.34 4.64 3.11
CA ASP A 56 3.19 4.74 1.65
C ASP A 56 4.39 4.13 0.92
N VAL A 57 5.61 4.43 1.39
CA VAL A 57 6.85 3.87 0.82
C VAL A 57 6.91 2.36 0.99
N ILE A 58 6.57 1.85 2.18
CA ILE A 58 6.55 0.41 2.47
C ILE A 58 5.48 -0.30 1.63
N ASN A 59 4.30 0.31 1.50
CA ASN A 59 3.21 -0.23 0.70
C ASN A 59 3.59 -0.34 -0.77
N ALA A 60 4.10 0.74 -1.37
CA ALA A 60 4.56 0.75 -2.76
C ALA A 60 5.68 -0.28 -3.00
N ALA A 61 6.66 -0.36 -2.10
CA ALA A 61 7.74 -1.35 -2.18
C ALA A 61 7.23 -2.80 -2.09
N THR A 62 6.23 -3.04 -1.22
CA THR A 62 5.58 -4.34 -1.07
C THR A 62 4.84 -4.73 -2.35
N TRP A 63 4.12 -3.80 -2.96
CA TRP A 63 3.46 -4.02 -4.25
C TRP A 63 4.43 -4.39 -5.36
N VAL A 64 5.52 -3.64 -5.52
CA VAL A 64 6.56 -3.94 -6.51
C VAL A 64 7.15 -5.34 -6.27
N THR A 65 7.39 -5.70 -5.01
CA THR A 65 7.91 -7.02 -4.63
C THR A 65 6.94 -8.14 -5.01
N ILE A 66 5.63 -7.97 -4.78
CA ILE A 66 4.59 -8.93 -5.17
C ILE A 66 4.60 -9.14 -6.69
N VAL A 67 4.62 -8.07 -7.47
CA VAL A 67 4.65 -8.15 -8.95
C VAL A 67 5.90 -8.90 -9.43
N VAL A 68 7.07 -8.61 -8.87
CA VAL A 68 8.33 -9.29 -9.20
C VAL A 68 8.24 -10.79 -8.87
N ILE A 69 7.68 -11.17 -7.71
CA ILE A 69 7.50 -12.57 -7.35
C ILE A 69 6.54 -13.26 -8.32
N LEU A 70 5.43 -12.62 -8.69
CA LEU A 70 4.48 -13.16 -9.65
C LEU A 70 5.12 -13.37 -11.03
N GLU A 71 5.92 -12.42 -11.51
CA GLU A 71 6.67 -12.56 -12.76
C GLU A 71 7.70 -13.69 -12.70
N MET A 72 8.43 -13.82 -11.58
CA MET A 72 9.38 -14.92 -11.38
C MET A 72 8.68 -16.28 -11.37
N ASP A 73 7.53 -16.40 -10.70
CA ASP A 73 6.73 -17.61 -10.67
C ASP A 73 6.27 -17.99 -12.09
N LEU A 74 5.75 -17.02 -12.86
CA LEU A 74 5.35 -17.21 -14.25
C LEU A 74 6.53 -17.67 -15.13
N TRP A 75 7.69 -17.02 -14.97
CA TRP A 75 8.88 -17.33 -15.75
C TRP A 75 9.46 -18.72 -15.44
N LEU A 76 9.53 -19.10 -14.16
CA LEU A 76 9.97 -20.43 -13.73
C LEU A 76 8.99 -21.51 -14.20
N GLN A 77 7.69 -21.20 -14.23
CA GLN A 77 6.66 -22.10 -14.71
C GLN A 77 6.81 -22.39 -16.21
N LEU A 78 6.98 -21.35 -17.03
CA LEU A 78 7.18 -21.49 -18.47
C LEU A 78 8.42 -22.32 -18.82
N ARG A 79 9.41 -22.38 -17.93
CA ARG A 79 10.61 -23.22 -18.08
C ARG A 79 10.46 -24.64 -17.55
N GLY A 80 9.30 -25.00 -16.97
CA GLY A 80 9.06 -26.30 -16.35
C GLY A 80 9.92 -26.57 -15.11
N ARG A 81 10.46 -25.52 -14.47
CA ARG A 81 11.41 -25.65 -13.33
C ARG A 81 10.79 -25.33 -11.97
N LEU A 82 9.48 -25.09 -11.89
CA LEU A 82 8.77 -24.94 -10.63
C LEU A 82 8.69 -26.29 -9.90
N GLN A 83 9.68 -26.54 -9.04
CA GLN A 83 9.63 -27.67 -8.10
C GLN A 83 8.78 -27.30 -6.88
N GLY A 84 8.06 -28.27 -6.31
CA GLY A 84 7.06 -28.04 -5.26
C GLY A 84 7.55 -27.30 -4.00
N SER A 85 8.86 -27.37 -3.70
CA SER A 85 9.45 -26.58 -2.60
C SER A 85 9.52 -25.08 -2.92
N LEU A 86 9.91 -24.69 -4.15
CA LEU A 86 9.92 -23.29 -4.58
C LEU A 86 8.52 -22.69 -4.60
N VAL A 87 7.52 -23.46 -5.07
CA VAL A 87 6.11 -23.05 -5.07
C VAL A 87 5.59 -22.82 -3.65
N SER A 88 5.96 -23.69 -2.71
CA SER A 88 5.53 -23.52 -1.31
C SER A 88 6.17 -22.29 -0.66
N VAL A 89 7.45 -22.03 -0.95
CA VAL A 89 8.15 -20.84 -0.43
C VAL A 89 7.55 -19.56 -1.01
N SER A 90 7.31 -19.49 -2.33
CA SER A 90 6.72 -18.29 -2.93
C SER A 90 5.32 -18.00 -2.39
N LYS A 91 4.49 -19.04 -2.16
CA LYS A 91 3.19 -18.91 -1.50
C LYS A 91 3.28 -18.31 -0.10
N ILE A 92 4.22 -18.77 0.73
CA ILE A 92 4.40 -18.25 2.09
C ILE A 92 4.84 -16.78 2.04
N ILE A 93 5.80 -16.45 1.17
CA ILE A 93 6.28 -15.07 1.03
C ILE A 93 5.14 -14.15 0.60
N LYS A 94 4.35 -14.54 -0.42
CA LYS A 94 3.19 -13.75 -0.85
C LYS A 94 2.15 -13.58 0.26
N MET A 95 1.85 -14.64 1.02
CA MET A 95 0.92 -14.55 2.15
C MET A 95 1.38 -13.52 3.18
N VAL A 96 2.68 -13.49 3.50
CA VAL A 96 3.26 -12.49 4.41
C VAL A 96 3.13 -11.08 3.82
N LEU A 97 3.47 -10.89 2.54
CA LEU A 97 3.37 -9.59 1.87
C LEU A 97 1.92 -9.08 1.81
N TYR A 98 0.95 -9.92 1.47
CA TYR A 98 -0.46 -9.55 1.50
C TYR A 98 -0.96 -9.23 2.91
N SER A 99 -0.44 -9.90 3.93
CA SER A 99 -0.76 -9.59 5.33
C SER A 99 -0.24 -8.20 5.72
N ILE A 100 0.97 -7.84 5.29
CA ILE A 100 1.53 -6.50 5.50
C ILE A 100 0.66 -5.43 4.83
N LEU A 101 0.25 -5.66 3.58
CA LEU A 101 -0.66 -4.76 2.85
C LEU A 101 -2.03 -4.64 3.53
N LEU A 102 -2.57 -5.73 4.06
CA LEU A 102 -3.84 -5.71 4.78
C LEU A 102 -3.74 -4.87 6.06
N VAL A 103 -2.63 -4.98 6.79
CA VAL A 103 -2.37 -4.15 7.97
C VAL A 103 -2.22 -2.68 7.59
N ALA A 104 -1.53 -2.37 6.49
CA ALA A 104 -1.42 -1.01 5.97
C ALA A 104 -2.80 -0.44 5.59
N ALA A 105 -3.62 -1.21 4.88
CA ALA A 105 -5.00 -0.85 4.57
C ALA A 105 -5.82 -0.58 5.83
N ALA A 106 -5.76 -1.47 6.82
CA ALA A 106 -6.45 -1.26 8.09
C ALA A 106 -5.98 0.00 8.83
N TYR A 107 -4.68 0.34 8.74
CA TYR A 107 -4.13 1.55 9.33
C TYR A 107 -4.70 2.81 8.65
N TRP A 108 -4.74 2.88 7.32
CA TRP A 108 -5.40 3.99 6.60
C TRP A 108 -6.88 4.10 6.95
N GLY A 109 -7.60 2.99 7.02
CA GLY A 109 -9.03 3.01 7.35
C GLY A 109 -9.34 3.51 8.77
N LEU A 110 -8.36 3.50 9.68
CA LEU A 110 -8.52 3.94 11.08
C LEU A 110 -7.93 5.33 11.35
N LEU A 111 -6.77 5.65 10.78
CA LEU A 111 -5.99 6.87 11.08
C LEU A 111 -5.68 7.74 9.83
N GLY A 112 -5.90 7.23 8.62
CA GLY A 112 -5.53 7.90 7.36
C GLY A 112 -6.72 8.29 6.49
N ASP A 113 -6.48 8.44 5.19
CA ASP A 113 -7.50 8.76 4.20
C ASP A 113 -8.31 7.52 3.78
N PHE A 114 -9.62 7.70 3.61
CA PHE A 114 -10.52 6.67 3.12
C PHE A 114 -10.16 6.21 1.69
N LEU A 115 -9.68 7.12 0.84
CA LEU A 115 -9.32 6.83 -0.54
C LEU A 115 -8.10 5.90 -0.63
N ASP A 116 -7.10 6.09 0.22
CA ASP A 116 -5.90 5.24 0.27
C ASP A 116 -6.25 3.82 0.75
N PHE A 117 -7.12 3.73 1.76
CA PHE A 117 -7.69 2.45 2.18
C PHE A 117 -8.42 1.76 1.02
N TRP A 118 -9.27 2.49 0.30
CA TRP A 118 -10.07 1.93 -0.78
C TRP A 118 -9.23 1.48 -1.97
N ASP A 119 -8.23 2.27 -2.38
CA ASP A 119 -7.27 1.89 -3.42
C ASP A 119 -6.54 0.59 -3.04
N ALA A 120 -5.93 0.55 -1.85
CA ALA A 120 -5.20 -0.62 -1.36
C ALA A 120 -6.10 -1.87 -1.24
N PHE A 121 -7.34 -1.71 -0.78
CA PHE A 121 -8.32 -2.80 -0.70
C PHE A 121 -8.66 -3.36 -2.08
N MET A 122 -8.96 -2.48 -3.05
CA MET A 122 -9.28 -2.88 -4.41
C MET A 122 -8.10 -3.58 -5.09
N TRP A 123 -6.87 -3.11 -4.85
CA TRP A 123 -5.66 -3.79 -5.32
C TRP A 123 -5.51 -5.18 -4.71
N LEU A 124 -5.69 -5.35 -3.40
CA LEU A 124 -5.64 -6.66 -2.74
C LEU A 124 -6.63 -7.64 -3.37
N VAL A 125 -7.88 -7.20 -3.56
CA VAL A 125 -8.92 -8.01 -4.21
C VAL A 125 -8.51 -8.38 -5.64
N ALA A 126 -8.01 -7.42 -6.43
CA ALA A 126 -7.58 -7.66 -7.81
C ALA A 126 -6.46 -8.72 -7.90
N PHE A 127 -5.44 -8.63 -7.05
CA PHE A 127 -4.33 -9.58 -7.05
C PHE A 127 -4.74 -10.98 -6.58
N VAL A 128 -5.67 -11.10 -5.63
CA VAL A 128 -6.27 -12.39 -5.27
C VAL A 128 -6.96 -13.04 -6.47
N PHE A 129 -7.71 -12.27 -7.27
CA PHE A 129 -8.33 -12.79 -8.49
C PHE A 129 -7.31 -13.22 -9.54
N VAL A 130 -6.28 -12.41 -9.77
CA VAL A 130 -5.19 -12.74 -10.71
C VAL A 130 -4.51 -14.04 -10.29
N GLU A 131 -4.20 -14.21 -9.00
CA GLU A 131 -3.53 -15.40 -8.50
C GLU A 131 -4.42 -16.65 -8.55
N MET A 132 -5.72 -16.53 -8.23
CA MET A 132 -6.65 -17.67 -8.34
C MET A 132 -6.80 -18.13 -9.80
N ASN A 133 -6.94 -17.18 -10.72
CA ASN A 133 -7.00 -17.49 -12.16
C ASN A 133 -5.69 -18.12 -12.65
N LEU A 134 -4.56 -17.59 -12.18
CA LEU A 134 -3.25 -18.14 -12.52
C LEU A 134 -3.09 -19.57 -12.03
N LEU A 135 -3.43 -19.86 -10.77
CA LEU A 135 -3.34 -21.19 -10.15
C LEU A 135 -4.15 -22.25 -10.94
N HIS A 136 -5.34 -21.88 -11.42
CA HIS A 136 -6.18 -22.77 -12.23
C HIS A 136 -5.49 -23.19 -13.53
N TRP A 137 -4.86 -22.22 -14.23
CA TRP A 137 -4.08 -22.51 -15.44
C TRP A 137 -2.86 -23.41 -15.17
N GLN A 138 -2.27 -23.33 -13.97
CA GLN A 138 -1.15 -24.20 -13.59
C GLN A 138 -1.58 -25.67 -13.45
N SER A 139 -2.76 -25.94 -12.89
CA SER A 139 -3.26 -27.32 -12.77
C SER A 139 -3.56 -27.92 -14.14
N GLU A 140 -4.25 -27.20 -15.03
CA GLU A 140 -4.60 -27.68 -16.37
C GLU A 140 -3.35 -28.01 -17.19
N THR A 141 -2.35 -27.13 -17.19
CA THR A 141 -1.10 -27.34 -17.95
C THR A 141 -0.32 -28.54 -17.41
N SER A 142 -0.32 -28.75 -16.09
CA SER A 142 0.38 -29.87 -15.47
C SER A 142 -0.27 -31.22 -15.80
N GLU A 143 -1.61 -31.28 -15.84
CA GLU A 143 -2.38 -32.46 -16.23
C GLU A 143 -2.14 -32.82 -17.70
N VAL A 144 -2.21 -31.84 -18.62
CA VAL A 144 -1.95 -32.06 -20.06
C VAL A 144 -0.54 -32.59 -20.31
N ILE A 145 0.47 -32.04 -19.64
CA ILE A 145 1.86 -32.53 -19.77
C ILE A 145 1.97 -33.96 -19.24
N ALA A 146 1.36 -34.27 -18.09
CA ALA A 146 1.40 -35.61 -17.51
C ALA A 146 0.73 -36.65 -18.44
N GLU A 147 -0.39 -36.31 -19.06
CA GLU A 147 -1.09 -37.18 -20.02
C GLU A 147 -0.27 -37.39 -21.31
N SER A 148 0.43 -36.36 -21.79
CA SER A 148 1.31 -36.46 -22.98
C SER A 148 2.57 -37.30 -22.79
N VAL A 149 3.02 -37.52 -21.55
CA VAL A 149 4.18 -38.38 -21.25
C VAL A 149 3.77 -39.86 -21.12
N VAL A 150 2.48 -40.13 -20.89
CA VAL A 150 1.95 -41.49 -20.69
C VAL A 150 1.46 -42.13 -22.00
N ASN A 151 1.10 -41.34 -23.01
CA ASN A 151 0.75 -41.79 -24.36
C ASN A 151 1.95 -41.80 -25.32
#